data_AF-A0A9W9D626-F1
#
_entry.id   AF-A0A9W9D626-F1
#
_cell.length_a   1.000
_cell.length_b   1.000
_cell.length_c   1.000
_cell.angle_alpha   90.00
_cell.angle_beta   90.00
_cell.angle_gamma   90.00
#
_symmetry.space_group_name_H-M   'P 1'
#
loop_
_entity.id
_entity.type
_entity.pdbx_description
1 polymer ?
#
loop_
_entity_poly.entity_id
_entity_poly.type
_entity_poly.pdbx_seq_one_letter_code
_entity_poly.pdbx_strand_id
1 'polypeptide(L)'
;MAMFAEDLSTGAAVTVTGKWTPSPGGKQSHELQVEDVRVLGNNDATTSPIQKKYQSAEYLRTIPHLRPRLPLNALLLRLRSLVTAQVTSYFAQNDFIQCHPPIITSSDCEGAGEVFTIEPAASDATPAPVPGLTGPSKKLPEYFFGSPKYLTVSSQLHLEALAQSVDKVWTLSPTFRAEKSDTARHLSEFYMLEAEVAFVDDLKDVMDVVENMLRSVATELQTSRVGQELLDARTRDHSEEDTSVSPDTLAQRWQGLIDGPWPRIKYAEAIQHLKAATAQGKAKFDFSPEHEDGLQTEHERYLAEYFGNGGPIFVTDYPRSMKPFYMLPSSPSGSDTVACFDLLVPEICELVGGSMREHRLPELQQSMVDHGLRAAVDSKTETSDGSLQWYLDLRRYGSVPHGGFGLGFDRLICYLSGVQNIRDVVAFPRYYRKCDC
;
A
#
# COMPACT_ATOMS: atom_id res chain seq x y z
N MET A 1 29.42 43.14 4.53
CA MET A 1 28.39 42.07 4.43
C MET A 1 28.85 40.83 3.67
N ALA A 2 29.95 40.83 2.90
CA ALA A 2 30.38 39.68 2.09
C ALA A 2 31.16 38.57 2.83
N MET A 3 31.76 38.86 3.98
CA MET A 3 32.82 38.01 4.56
C MET A 3 32.32 36.70 5.21
N PHE A 4 31.05 36.60 5.61
CA PHE A 4 30.51 35.42 6.30
C PHE A 4 30.07 34.28 5.36
N ALA A 5 30.01 34.54 4.04
CA ALA A 5 29.46 33.61 3.06
C ALA A 5 30.53 32.97 2.15
N GLU A 6 31.78 33.45 2.17
CA GLU A 6 32.83 33.02 1.22
C GLU A 6 33.14 31.51 1.32
N ASP A 7 33.03 30.92 2.52
CA ASP A 7 33.32 29.50 2.76
C ASP A 7 32.07 28.60 2.73
N LEU A 8 30.89 29.12 2.39
CA LEU A 8 29.65 28.36 2.39
C LEU A 8 29.37 27.71 1.03
N SER A 9 29.24 26.38 1.04
CA SER A 9 28.79 25.61 -0.10
C SER A 9 27.33 25.16 0.06
N THR A 10 26.64 24.94 -1.08
CA THR A 10 25.30 24.34 -1.06
C THR A 10 25.37 22.98 -0.37
N GLY A 11 24.47 22.69 0.57
CA GLY A 11 24.45 21.41 1.30
C GLY A 11 25.32 21.37 2.56
N ALA A 12 26.10 22.42 2.85
CA ALA A 12 26.81 22.54 4.13
C ALA A 12 25.82 22.69 5.31
N ALA A 13 26.19 22.13 6.46
CA ALA A 13 25.45 22.31 7.71
C ALA A 13 26.04 23.49 8.48
N VAL A 14 25.20 24.46 8.85
CA VAL A 14 25.63 25.70 9.52
C VAL A 14 24.72 26.05 10.69
N THR A 15 25.29 26.74 11.68
CA THR A 15 24.53 27.55 12.63
C THR A 15 24.69 29.02 12.25
N VAL A 16 23.58 29.76 12.21
CA VAL A 16 23.57 31.18 11.86
C VAL A 16 22.89 31.95 12.99
N THR A 17 23.56 32.96 13.51
CA THR A 17 23.03 33.85 14.55
C THR A 17 22.97 35.28 14.02
N GLY A 18 21.92 36.01 14.38
CA GLY A 18 21.74 37.39 13.93
C GLY A 18 20.43 38.00 14.39
N LYS A 19 20.10 39.16 13.83
CA LYS A 19 18.87 39.90 14.15
C LYS A 19 17.74 39.56 13.18
N TRP A 20 16.59 39.14 13.70
CA TRP A 20 15.39 38.91 12.90
C TRP A 20 14.66 40.24 12.68
N THR A 21 14.62 40.72 11.43
CA THR A 21 14.10 42.06 11.09
C THR A 21 13.15 42.01 9.91
N PRO A 22 12.18 42.93 9.80
CA PRO A 22 11.34 43.07 8.61
C PRO A 22 12.19 43.20 7.34
N SER A 23 11.85 42.45 6.29
CA SER A 23 12.63 42.48 5.06
C SER A 23 12.30 43.73 4.22
N PRO A 24 13.31 44.42 3.67
CA PRO A 24 13.08 45.54 2.76
C PRO A 24 12.64 45.10 1.36
N GLY A 25 12.81 43.82 0.99
CA GLY A 25 12.68 43.33 -0.38
C GLY A 25 11.28 42.87 -0.81
N GLY A 26 10.30 42.87 0.09
CA GLY A 26 8.88 42.55 -0.20
C GLY A 26 8.56 41.09 -0.58
N LYS A 27 9.56 40.26 -0.91
CA LYS A 27 9.37 38.83 -1.26
C LYS A 27 9.19 37.90 -0.04
N GLN A 28 9.49 38.40 1.15
CA GLN A 28 9.32 37.70 2.43
C GLN A 28 8.99 38.74 3.51
N SER A 29 8.35 38.32 4.61
CA SER A 29 7.97 39.25 5.67
C SER A 29 9.17 39.73 6.50
N HIS A 30 10.18 38.87 6.66
CA HIS A 30 11.35 39.09 7.52
C HIS A 30 12.59 38.41 6.93
N GLU A 31 13.76 38.86 7.35
CA GLU A 31 15.06 38.25 7.06
C GLU A 31 15.96 38.27 8.29
N LEU A 32 16.94 37.36 8.33
CA LEU A 32 17.93 37.31 9.40
C LEU A 32 19.17 38.11 8.98
N GLN A 33 19.42 39.26 9.63
CA GLN A 33 20.66 40.00 9.48
C GLN A 33 21.77 39.30 10.25
N VAL A 34 22.61 38.56 9.51
CA VAL A 34 23.62 37.66 10.05
C VAL A 34 24.73 38.42 10.79
N GLU A 35 25.01 37.99 12.02
CA GLU A 35 26.09 38.49 12.88
C GLU A 35 27.19 37.43 13.08
N ASP A 36 26.83 36.15 13.06
CA ASP A 36 27.77 35.02 13.19
C ASP A 36 27.32 33.82 12.36
N VAL A 37 28.30 33.11 11.78
CA VAL A 37 28.10 31.85 11.04
C VAL A 37 29.14 30.84 11.49
N ARG A 38 28.67 29.67 11.92
CA ARG A 38 29.52 28.53 12.25
C ARG A 38 29.21 27.35 11.35
N VAL A 39 30.20 26.91 10.58
CA VAL A 39 30.10 25.67 9.80
C VAL A 39 30.24 24.47 10.74
N LEU A 40 29.23 23.61 10.72
CA LEU A 40 29.17 22.36 11.50
C LEU A 40 29.61 21.15 10.67
N GLY A 41 29.34 21.20 9.36
CA GLY A 41 29.71 20.15 8.43
C GLY A 41 29.86 20.73 7.02
N ASN A 42 31.02 20.48 6.41
CA ASN A 42 31.32 20.93 5.05
C ASN A 42 30.56 20.08 4.01
N ASN A 43 30.34 20.64 2.83
CA ASN A 43 29.95 19.88 1.65
C ASN A 43 30.90 20.25 0.49
N ASP A 44 31.59 19.27 -0.07
CA ASP A 44 32.40 19.52 -1.26
C ASP A 44 31.49 19.57 -2.49
N ALA A 45 31.30 20.77 -3.04
CA ALA A 45 30.44 20.99 -4.21
C ALA A 45 30.92 20.23 -5.47
N THR A 46 32.22 19.87 -5.55
CA THR A 46 32.78 19.15 -6.70
C THR A 46 32.43 17.67 -6.70
N THR A 47 32.30 17.07 -5.51
CA THR A 47 31.96 15.65 -5.34
C THR A 47 30.52 15.40 -4.90
N SER A 48 29.78 16.45 -4.53
CA SER A 48 28.41 16.31 -4.05
C SER A 48 27.49 15.76 -5.15
N PRO A 49 26.77 14.65 -4.90
CA PRO A 49 25.87 14.06 -5.90
C PRO A 49 24.63 14.94 -6.14
N ILE A 50 24.23 15.75 -5.14
CA ILE A 50 23.14 16.71 -5.26
C ILE A 50 23.71 18.07 -5.68
N GLN A 51 23.79 18.28 -6.99
CA GLN A 51 24.20 19.55 -7.58
C GLN A 51 23.04 20.54 -7.63
N LYS A 52 23.35 21.85 -7.70
CA LYS A 52 22.38 22.95 -7.86
C LYS A 52 21.80 23.02 -9.29
N LYS A 53 21.23 21.92 -9.75
CA LYS A 53 20.56 21.75 -11.03
C LYS A 53 19.42 20.75 -10.86
N TYR A 54 18.54 20.66 -11.85
CA TYR A 54 17.51 19.64 -11.89
C TYR A 54 18.13 18.23 -11.83
N GLN A 55 17.50 17.35 -11.06
CA GLN A 55 17.90 15.95 -10.92
C GLN A 55 16.69 15.10 -11.29
N SER A 56 16.84 14.17 -12.23
CA SER A 56 15.74 13.29 -12.61
C SER A 56 15.36 12.35 -11.46
N ALA A 57 14.09 11.95 -11.38
CA ALA A 57 13.64 10.97 -10.40
C ALA A 57 14.43 9.65 -10.48
N GLU A 58 14.81 9.23 -11.69
CA GLU A 58 15.64 8.04 -11.91
C GLU A 58 17.03 8.18 -11.27
N TYR A 59 17.71 9.31 -11.45
CA TYR A 59 19.00 9.56 -10.79
C TYR A 59 18.84 9.58 -9.27
N LEU A 60 17.79 10.24 -8.75
CA LEU A 60 17.56 10.32 -7.31
C LEU A 60 17.35 8.95 -6.67
N ARG A 61 16.78 7.97 -7.38
CA ARG A 61 16.66 6.57 -6.91
C ARG A 61 18.02 5.87 -6.75
N THR A 62 19.08 6.35 -7.39
CA THR A 62 20.45 5.82 -7.21
C THR A 62 21.15 6.31 -5.94
N ILE A 63 20.62 7.37 -5.31
CA ILE A 63 21.15 7.99 -4.09
C ILE A 63 20.04 8.12 -3.02
N PRO A 64 19.36 7.02 -2.65
CA PRO A 64 18.17 7.06 -1.78
C PRO A 64 18.48 7.65 -0.40
N HIS A 65 19.72 7.52 0.08
CA HIS A 65 20.20 8.07 1.34
C HIS A 65 20.36 9.61 1.35
N LEU A 66 20.46 10.26 0.18
CA LEU A 66 20.62 11.72 0.08
C LEU A 66 19.41 12.43 -0.53
N ARG A 67 18.64 11.77 -1.41
CA ARG A 67 17.48 12.41 -2.04
C ARG A 67 16.48 13.05 -1.05
N PRO A 68 16.26 12.56 0.19
CA PRO A 68 15.35 13.22 1.13
C PRO A 68 15.79 14.61 1.58
N ARG A 69 17.00 15.05 1.23
CA ARG A 69 17.46 16.43 1.44
C ARG A 69 16.88 17.42 0.43
N LEU A 70 16.28 16.93 -0.65
CA LEU A 70 15.57 17.78 -1.62
C LEU A 70 14.18 18.16 -1.11
N PRO A 71 13.68 19.38 -1.41
CA PRO A 71 12.42 19.87 -0.88
C PRO A 71 11.22 18.94 -1.09
N LEU A 72 11.03 18.42 -2.31
CA LEU A 72 9.91 17.53 -2.62
C LEU A 72 10.02 16.20 -1.88
N ASN A 73 11.20 15.56 -1.86
CA ASN A 73 11.40 14.29 -1.15
C ASN A 73 11.24 14.45 0.38
N ALA A 74 11.71 15.56 0.96
CA ALA A 74 11.47 15.89 2.36
C ALA A 74 9.99 16.13 2.65
N LEU A 75 9.26 16.73 1.70
CA LEU A 75 7.82 16.92 1.79
C LEU A 75 7.07 15.58 1.75
N LEU A 76 7.49 14.63 0.92
CA LEU A 76 6.90 13.27 0.89
C LEU A 76 7.09 12.52 2.21
N LEU A 77 8.25 12.67 2.88
CA LEU A 77 8.45 12.12 4.23
C LEU A 77 7.45 12.71 5.24
N ARG A 78 7.25 14.04 5.20
CA ARG A 78 6.29 14.73 6.06
C ARG A 78 4.85 14.34 5.74
N LEU A 79 4.50 14.16 4.46
CA LEU A 79 3.20 13.64 4.03
C LEU A 79 2.95 12.24 4.60
N ARG A 80 3.90 11.31 4.44
CA ARG A 80 3.76 9.97 5.00
C ARG A 80 3.51 10.01 6.51
N SER A 81 4.27 10.85 7.23
CA SER A 81 4.09 11.04 8.67
C SER A 81 2.71 11.60 9.02
N LEU A 82 2.24 12.62 8.31
CA LEU A 82 0.92 13.22 8.51
C LEU A 82 -0.19 12.21 8.27
N VAL A 83 -0.15 11.49 7.14
CA VAL A 83 -1.16 10.48 6.79
C VAL A 83 -1.14 9.34 7.81
N THR A 84 0.02 8.87 8.25
CA THR A 84 0.13 7.83 9.30
C THR A 84 -0.55 8.29 10.59
N ALA A 85 -0.28 9.53 11.03
CA ALA A 85 -0.89 10.10 12.23
C ALA A 85 -2.41 10.24 12.07
N GLN A 86 -2.87 10.71 10.91
CA GLN A 86 -4.29 10.93 10.67
C GLN A 86 -5.09 9.62 10.61
N VAL A 87 -4.55 8.58 9.97
CA VAL A 87 -5.23 7.29 9.93
C VAL A 87 -5.25 6.63 11.32
N THR A 88 -4.16 6.74 12.07
CA THR A 88 -4.12 6.31 13.48
C THR A 88 -5.18 7.02 14.31
N SER A 89 -5.31 8.33 14.15
CA SER A 89 -6.31 9.16 14.82
C SER A 89 -7.74 8.74 14.44
N TYR A 90 -8.01 8.53 13.15
CA TYR A 90 -9.31 8.05 12.66
C TYR A 90 -9.69 6.73 13.32
N PHE A 91 -8.82 5.72 13.31
CA PHE A 91 -9.12 4.42 13.89
C PHE A 91 -9.33 4.50 15.40
N ALA A 92 -8.50 5.27 16.10
CA ALA A 92 -8.66 5.49 17.54
C ALA A 92 -10.00 6.18 17.89
N GLN A 93 -10.46 7.12 17.07
CA GLN A 93 -11.75 7.81 17.26
C GLN A 93 -12.97 6.94 16.91
N ASN A 94 -12.77 5.81 16.23
CA ASN A 94 -13.82 4.89 15.80
C ASN A 94 -13.75 3.53 16.53
N ASP A 95 -13.08 3.51 17.69
CA ASP A 95 -12.92 2.36 18.59
C ASP A 95 -12.20 1.14 17.98
N PHE A 96 -11.33 1.36 16.99
CA PHE A 96 -10.48 0.29 16.47
C PHE A 96 -9.21 0.13 17.31
N ILE A 97 -8.83 -1.12 17.56
CA ILE A 97 -7.60 -1.47 18.27
C ILE A 97 -6.47 -1.69 17.27
N GLN A 98 -5.36 -0.96 17.43
CA GLN A 98 -4.18 -1.22 16.63
C GLN A 98 -3.53 -2.54 17.07
N CYS A 99 -3.23 -3.40 16.11
CA CYS A 99 -2.62 -4.70 16.33
C CYS A 99 -1.31 -4.83 15.54
N HIS A 100 -0.45 -5.77 15.98
CA HIS A 100 0.81 -6.09 15.31
C HIS A 100 0.87 -7.59 14.98
N PRO A 101 0.20 -8.03 13.90
CA PRO A 101 0.28 -9.40 13.43
C PRO A 101 1.71 -9.82 13.05
N PRO A 102 2.00 -11.14 13.00
CA PRO A 102 3.34 -11.62 12.70
C PRO A 102 3.74 -11.35 11.24
N ILE A 103 4.99 -10.94 11.04
CA ILE A 103 5.60 -10.76 9.71
C ILE A 103 6.08 -12.11 9.14
N ILE A 104 6.61 -12.99 10.00
CA ILE A 104 7.05 -14.33 9.61
C ILE A 104 5.86 -15.28 9.73
N THR A 105 5.53 -15.96 8.64
CA THR A 105 4.34 -16.81 8.53
C THR A 105 4.65 -18.19 7.95
N SER A 106 3.77 -19.16 8.21
CA SER A 106 3.80 -20.49 7.58
C SER A 106 2.83 -20.61 6.41
N SER A 107 2.05 -19.57 6.14
CA SER A 107 1.01 -19.54 5.13
C SER A 107 1.26 -18.37 4.18
N ASP A 108 0.99 -18.58 2.89
CA ASP A 108 1.01 -17.54 1.88
C ASP A 108 -0.29 -16.73 1.80
N CYS A 109 -1.21 -16.91 2.76
CA CYS A 109 -2.53 -16.26 2.90
C CYS A 109 -3.51 -16.49 1.73
N GLU A 110 -3.08 -16.26 0.50
CA GLU A 110 -3.88 -16.23 -0.72
C GLU A 110 -3.61 -17.42 -1.66
N GLY A 111 -2.62 -18.27 -1.39
CA GLY A 111 -2.33 -19.43 -2.24
C GLY A 111 -1.57 -19.12 -3.54
N ALA A 112 -1.14 -17.87 -3.76
CA ALA A 112 -0.52 -17.42 -5.00
C ALA A 112 0.97 -17.82 -5.14
N GLY A 113 1.61 -18.32 -4.07
CA GLY A 113 2.94 -18.93 -4.13
C GLY A 113 4.15 -17.99 -4.34
N GLU A 114 3.95 -16.68 -4.53
CA GLU A 114 5.05 -15.71 -4.74
C GLU A 114 5.49 -15.03 -3.43
N VAL A 115 6.06 -15.82 -2.52
CA VAL A 115 6.52 -15.39 -1.19
C VAL A 115 8.04 -15.45 -1.04
N PHE A 116 8.60 -14.61 -0.16
CA PHE A 116 10.01 -14.71 0.22
C PHE A 116 10.20 -15.73 1.34
N THR A 117 11.10 -16.70 1.15
CA THR A 117 11.50 -17.67 2.19
C THR A 117 12.50 -17.06 3.17
N ILE A 118 12.34 -17.36 4.46
CA ILE A 118 13.24 -16.94 5.54
C ILE A 118 14.03 -18.12 6.07
N GLU A 119 15.37 -18.00 6.05
CA GLU A 119 16.30 -19.00 6.56
C GLU A 119 17.45 -18.32 7.34
N PRO A 120 17.95 -18.91 8.44
CA PRO A 120 19.13 -18.39 9.13
C PRO A 120 20.38 -18.50 8.25
N ALA A 121 21.22 -17.45 8.27
CA ALA A 121 22.47 -17.39 7.52
C ALA A 121 23.47 -18.50 7.91
N ALA A 122 23.42 -18.99 9.14
CA ALA A 122 24.31 -20.03 9.68
C ALA A 122 23.82 -21.46 9.39
N SER A 123 22.86 -21.66 8.47
CA SER A 123 22.46 -23.00 8.00
C SER A 123 23.57 -23.59 7.10
N ASP A 124 24.70 -23.91 7.72
CA ASP A 124 25.73 -24.77 7.16
C ASP A 124 25.17 -26.19 7.03
N ALA A 125 24.34 -26.42 6.01
CA ALA A 125 24.08 -27.74 5.49
C ALA A 125 25.03 -28.04 4.33
N THR A 126 26.34 -27.86 4.54
CA THR A 126 27.29 -28.73 3.83
C THR A 126 27.43 -30.01 4.67
N PRO A 127 27.01 -31.18 4.16
CA PRO A 127 27.21 -32.41 4.91
C PRO A 127 28.71 -32.65 5.05
N ALA A 128 29.24 -32.63 6.28
CA ALA A 128 30.56 -33.17 6.54
C ALA A 128 30.55 -34.67 6.13
N PRO A 129 31.52 -35.14 5.31
CA PRO A 129 31.58 -36.55 4.96
C PRO A 129 31.88 -37.36 6.24
N VAL A 130 30.92 -38.21 6.64
CA VAL A 130 31.14 -39.20 7.70
C VAL A 130 31.93 -40.35 7.09
N PRO A 131 33.17 -40.64 7.54
CA PRO A 131 33.93 -41.78 7.05
C PRO A 131 33.20 -43.08 7.44
N GLY A 132 32.74 -43.85 6.47
CA GLY A 132 32.21 -45.21 6.69
C GLY A 132 30.73 -45.47 6.36
N LEU A 133 29.98 -44.49 5.82
CA LEU A 133 28.61 -44.69 5.36
C LEU A 133 28.53 -44.62 3.82
N THR A 134 28.46 -45.78 3.17
CA THR A 134 28.19 -45.90 1.73
C THR A 134 26.69 -45.77 1.46
N GLY A 135 26.21 -44.55 1.30
CA GLY A 135 24.84 -44.23 0.84
C GLY A 135 24.48 -42.76 1.09
N PRO A 136 23.71 -42.09 0.22
CA PRO A 136 23.33 -40.69 0.43
C PRO A 136 22.32 -40.62 1.58
N SER A 137 22.81 -40.40 2.81
CA SER A 137 21.99 -39.95 3.92
C SER A 137 21.48 -38.55 3.60
N LYS A 138 20.30 -38.43 2.97
CA LYS A 138 19.55 -37.17 2.90
C LYS A 138 19.14 -36.82 4.33
N LYS A 139 19.99 -36.09 5.06
CA LYS A 139 19.53 -35.35 6.24
C LYS A 139 18.43 -34.42 5.74
N LEU A 140 17.24 -34.53 6.32
CA LEU A 140 16.17 -33.55 6.09
C LEU A 140 16.72 -32.17 6.47
N PRO A 141 16.37 -31.11 5.73
CA PRO A 141 16.77 -29.76 6.10
C PRO A 141 16.26 -29.44 7.52
N GLU A 142 17.17 -29.00 8.38
CA GLU A 142 16.84 -28.51 9.72
C GLU A 142 16.36 -27.07 9.58
N TYR A 143 15.04 -26.89 9.54
CA TYR A 143 14.43 -25.57 9.51
C TYR A 143 14.43 -24.93 10.91
N PHE A 144 14.76 -23.64 11.00
CA PHE A 144 14.78 -22.91 12.27
C PHE A 144 13.46 -22.99 13.04
N PHE A 145 12.33 -22.94 12.32
CA PHE A 145 10.98 -23.03 12.88
C PHE A 145 10.33 -24.40 12.66
N GLY A 146 11.13 -25.46 12.47
CA GLY A 146 10.67 -26.84 12.26
C GLY A 146 10.07 -27.13 10.88
N SER A 147 9.73 -26.10 10.10
CA SER A 147 9.25 -26.16 8.72
C SER A 147 9.55 -24.84 7.99
N PRO A 148 9.40 -24.76 6.66
CA PRO A 148 9.60 -23.52 5.91
C PRO A 148 8.78 -22.35 6.47
N LYS A 149 9.34 -21.15 6.40
CA LYS A 149 8.68 -19.91 6.80
C LYS A 149 8.91 -18.83 5.77
N TYR A 150 7.97 -17.90 5.70
CA TYR A 150 7.90 -16.89 4.68
C TYR A 150 7.67 -15.51 5.28
N LEU A 151 7.97 -14.46 4.51
CA LEU A 151 7.47 -13.12 4.80
C LEU A 151 6.01 -13.01 4.36
N THR A 152 5.19 -12.40 5.19
CA THR A 152 3.75 -12.32 4.96
C THR A 152 3.39 -11.41 3.78
N VAL A 153 2.38 -11.83 3.02
CA VAL A 153 1.76 -11.02 1.95
C VAL A 153 0.63 -10.14 2.49
N SER A 154 0.05 -10.51 3.63
CA SER A 154 -1.11 -9.86 4.27
C SER A 154 -1.22 -10.28 5.73
N SER A 155 -1.76 -9.41 6.58
CA SER A 155 -2.06 -9.72 7.97
C SER A 155 -3.49 -10.23 8.18
N GLN A 156 -4.31 -10.28 7.13
CA GLN A 156 -5.76 -10.45 7.20
C GLN A 156 -6.20 -11.62 8.08
N LEU A 157 -5.68 -12.84 7.85
CA LEU A 157 -6.12 -14.03 8.60
C LEU A 157 -5.89 -13.87 10.12
N HIS A 158 -4.82 -13.18 10.52
CA HIS A 158 -4.52 -12.90 11.92
C HIS A 158 -5.42 -11.78 12.48
N LEU A 159 -5.76 -10.77 11.66
CA LEU A 159 -6.71 -9.74 12.06
C LEU A 159 -8.11 -10.32 12.27
N GLU A 160 -8.54 -11.30 11.47
CA GLU A 160 -9.81 -12.01 11.70
C GLU A 160 -9.84 -12.68 13.08
N ALA A 161 -8.74 -13.31 13.51
CA ALA A 161 -8.64 -13.89 14.85
C ALA A 161 -8.71 -12.83 15.96
N LEU A 162 -8.02 -11.70 15.77
CA LEU A 162 -7.99 -10.61 16.75
C LEU A 162 -9.32 -9.86 16.84
N ALA A 163 -10.00 -9.66 15.71
CA ALA A 163 -11.31 -9.01 15.62
C ALA A 163 -12.37 -9.77 16.44
N GLN A 164 -12.30 -11.11 16.51
CA GLN A 164 -13.21 -11.89 17.34
C GLN A 164 -13.03 -11.64 18.85
N SER A 165 -11.94 -11.00 19.28
CA SER A 165 -11.67 -10.69 20.69
C SER A 165 -12.04 -9.27 21.10
N VAL A 166 -11.94 -8.31 20.17
CA VAL A 166 -12.08 -6.86 20.47
C VAL A 166 -12.90 -6.09 19.42
N ASP A 167 -13.68 -6.81 18.64
CA ASP A 167 -14.63 -6.36 17.61
C ASP A 167 -14.01 -5.66 16.39
N LYS A 168 -13.13 -4.67 16.59
CA LYS A 168 -12.56 -3.83 15.52
C LYS A 168 -11.05 -3.75 15.67
N VAL A 169 -10.33 -4.18 14.66
CA VAL A 169 -8.86 -4.16 14.66
C VAL A 169 -8.31 -3.56 13.39
N TRP A 170 -7.12 -2.98 13.47
CA TRP A 170 -6.38 -2.53 12.30
C TRP A 170 -4.88 -2.66 12.49
N THR A 171 -4.14 -2.66 11.40
CA THR A 171 -2.67 -2.62 11.38
C THR A 171 -2.17 -1.75 10.24
N LEU A 172 -0.98 -1.20 10.40
CA LEU A 172 -0.16 -0.64 9.33
C LEU A 172 1.18 -1.39 9.39
N SER A 173 1.33 -2.39 8.52
CA SER A 173 2.43 -3.35 8.59
C SER A 173 3.15 -3.47 7.25
N PRO A 174 4.48 -3.71 7.23
CA PRO A 174 5.14 -4.13 6.02
C PRO A 174 4.60 -5.49 5.57
N THR A 175 4.40 -5.62 4.27
CA THR A 175 4.02 -6.83 3.54
C THR A 175 4.94 -7.00 2.34
N PHE A 176 5.08 -8.24 1.89
CA PHE A 176 6.11 -8.60 0.93
C PHE A 176 5.53 -9.42 -0.21
N ARG A 177 5.98 -9.16 -1.45
CA ARG A 177 5.63 -9.95 -2.63
C ARG A 177 6.88 -10.25 -3.44
N ALA A 178 7.08 -11.52 -3.78
CA ALA A 178 8.25 -11.98 -4.52
C ALA A 178 8.05 -12.02 -6.04
N GLU A 179 6.99 -11.37 -6.54
CA GLU A 179 6.71 -11.14 -7.95
C GLU A 179 7.93 -10.54 -8.68
N LYS A 180 8.26 -11.08 -9.85
CA LYS A 180 9.33 -10.56 -10.72
C LYS A 180 8.85 -9.36 -11.56
N SER A 181 8.17 -8.43 -10.92
CA SER A 181 7.57 -7.24 -11.54
C SER A 181 8.49 -6.03 -11.42
N ASP A 182 8.84 -5.42 -12.56
CA ASP A 182 9.65 -4.20 -12.64
C ASP A 182 8.84 -3.07 -13.31
N THR A 183 7.73 -2.69 -12.68
CA THR A 183 6.92 -1.55 -13.13
C THR A 183 6.94 -0.41 -12.12
N ALA A 184 6.52 0.79 -12.53
CA ALA A 184 6.41 1.96 -11.67
C ALA A 184 5.35 1.84 -10.56
N ARG A 185 4.59 0.73 -10.53
CA ARG A 185 3.47 0.50 -9.60
C ARG A 185 3.73 -0.60 -8.57
N HIS A 186 4.83 -1.35 -8.69
CA HIS A 186 5.13 -2.51 -7.84
C HIS A 186 6.38 -2.29 -6.98
N LEU A 187 6.28 -2.78 -5.75
CA LEU A 187 7.36 -2.95 -4.78
C LEU A 187 7.35 -4.39 -4.29
N SER A 188 8.51 -4.88 -3.86
CA SER A 188 8.63 -6.18 -3.19
C SER A 188 8.46 -6.08 -1.67
N GLU A 189 8.67 -4.89 -1.11
CA GLU A 189 8.39 -4.53 0.28
C GLU A 189 7.59 -3.23 0.27
N PHE A 190 6.39 -3.26 0.85
CA PHE A 190 5.48 -2.12 0.90
C PHE A 190 4.66 -2.18 2.19
N TYR A 191 4.03 -1.07 2.57
CA TYR A 191 3.15 -1.02 3.73
C TYR A 191 1.70 -1.24 3.29
N MET A 192 1.05 -2.18 3.95
CA MET A 192 -0.39 -2.39 3.88
C MET A 192 -1.03 -1.85 5.14
N LEU A 193 -2.12 -1.12 4.95
CA LEU A 193 -3.05 -0.81 6.01
C LEU A 193 -4.21 -1.78 5.92
N GLU A 194 -4.44 -2.57 6.95
CA GLU A 194 -5.48 -3.60 6.94
C GLU A 194 -6.37 -3.42 8.16
N ALA A 195 -7.68 -3.55 7.98
CA ALA A 195 -8.65 -3.45 9.07
C ALA A 195 -9.70 -4.54 8.95
N GLU A 196 -10.16 -5.03 10.11
CA GLU A 196 -11.17 -6.08 10.22
C GLU A 196 -12.20 -5.68 11.27
N VAL A 197 -13.48 -5.92 10.96
CA VAL A 197 -14.63 -5.53 11.75
C VAL A 197 -15.51 -6.76 11.94
N ALA A 198 -15.76 -7.15 13.19
CA ALA A 198 -16.70 -8.19 13.58
C ALA A 198 -18.12 -7.62 13.74
N PHE A 199 -19.12 -8.50 13.69
CA PHE A 199 -20.55 -8.17 13.83
C PHE A 199 -21.06 -7.22 12.74
N VAL A 200 -20.57 -7.37 11.52
CA VAL A 200 -21.08 -6.67 10.32
C VAL A 200 -21.70 -7.67 9.37
N ASP A 201 -22.93 -7.38 8.93
CA ASP A 201 -23.70 -8.27 8.05
C ASP A 201 -23.65 -7.85 6.58
N ASP A 202 -23.29 -6.58 6.30
CA ASP A 202 -23.33 -6.00 4.96
C ASP A 202 -21.94 -5.46 4.55
N LEU A 203 -21.55 -5.76 3.31
CA LEU A 203 -20.34 -5.21 2.68
C LEU A 203 -20.33 -3.67 2.71
N LYS A 204 -21.52 -3.05 2.68
CA LYS A 204 -21.70 -1.60 2.84
C LYS A 204 -21.00 -1.07 4.08
N ASP A 205 -21.07 -1.75 5.21
CA ASP A 205 -20.50 -1.26 6.47
C ASP A 205 -18.96 -1.19 6.37
N VAL A 206 -18.34 -2.17 5.70
CA VAL A 206 -16.90 -2.18 5.43
C VAL A 206 -16.51 -1.06 4.46
N MET A 207 -17.29 -0.86 3.39
CA MET A 207 -17.07 0.24 2.44
C MET A 207 -17.21 1.61 3.11
N ASP A 208 -18.13 1.78 4.05
CA ASP A 208 -18.32 3.02 4.80
C ASP A 208 -17.10 3.32 5.70
N VAL A 209 -16.46 2.30 6.28
CA VAL A 209 -15.20 2.49 7.04
C VAL A 209 -14.08 3.01 6.13
N VAL A 210 -13.94 2.44 4.93
CA VAL A 210 -12.95 2.90 3.92
C VAL A 210 -13.23 4.35 3.52
N GLU A 211 -14.48 4.66 3.20
CA GLU A 211 -14.90 5.98 2.74
C GLU A 211 -14.64 7.05 3.80
N ASN A 212 -15.04 6.78 5.06
CA ASN A 212 -14.86 7.72 6.16
C ASN A 212 -13.38 7.91 6.53
N MET A 213 -12.57 6.85 6.49
CA MET A 213 -11.13 6.92 6.74
C MET A 213 -10.43 7.83 5.73
N LEU A 214 -10.66 7.58 4.44
CA LEU A 214 -10.03 8.32 3.37
C LEU A 214 -10.52 9.78 3.30
N ARG A 215 -11.80 10.02 3.58
CA ARG A 215 -12.35 11.36 3.75
C ARG A 215 -11.64 12.11 4.86
N SER A 216 -11.45 11.48 6.02
CA SER A 216 -10.72 12.05 7.16
C SER A 216 -9.27 12.42 6.80
N VAL A 217 -8.56 11.55 6.06
CA VAL A 217 -7.21 11.81 5.56
C VAL A 217 -7.18 13.00 4.60
N ALA A 218 -8.10 13.05 3.63
CA ALA A 218 -8.14 14.12 2.64
C ALA A 218 -8.50 15.48 3.26
N THR A 219 -9.43 15.52 4.22
CA THR A 219 -9.80 16.74 4.94
C THR A 219 -8.64 17.29 5.77
N GLU A 220 -7.92 16.44 6.50
CA GLU A 220 -6.71 16.84 7.23
C GLU A 220 -5.64 17.36 6.26
N LEU A 221 -5.38 16.61 5.18
CA LEU A 221 -4.38 17.00 4.21
C LEU A 221 -4.66 18.38 3.60
N GLN A 222 -5.89 18.64 3.16
CA GLN A 222 -6.31 19.88 2.50
C GLN A 222 -6.07 21.12 3.40
N THR A 223 -6.26 20.98 4.71
CA THR A 223 -6.11 22.08 5.68
C THR A 223 -4.71 22.16 6.30
N SER A 224 -3.92 21.09 6.18
CA SER A 224 -2.57 21.02 6.72
C SER A 224 -1.56 21.89 5.93
N ARG A 225 -0.50 22.31 6.62
CA ARG A 225 0.68 22.94 5.99
C ARG A 225 1.32 22.04 4.92
N VAL A 226 1.32 20.72 5.12
CA VAL A 226 1.90 19.76 4.18
C VAL A 226 1.12 19.74 2.87
N GLY A 227 -0.23 19.76 2.93
CA GLY A 227 -1.06 19.85 1.74
C GLY A 227 -0.84 21.14 0.96
N GLN A 228 -0.78 22.28 1.65
CA GLN A 228 -0.47 23.56 1.01
C GLN A 228 0.91 23.55 0.32
N GLU A 229 1.94 23.02 1.00
CA GLU A 229 3.28 22.88 0.41
C GLU A 229 3.30 21.91 -0.79
N LEU A 230 2.43 20.88 -0.82
CA LEU A 230 2.31 19.95 -1.96
C LEU A 230 1.71 20.63 -3.18
N LEU A 231 0.63 21.39 -3.01
CA LEU A 231 0.03 22.17 -4.10
C LEU A 231 1.04 23.18 -4.67
N ASP A 232 1.73 23.92 -3.78
CA ASP A 232 2.77 24.88 -4.14
C ASP A 232 3.93 24.23 -4.91
N ALA A 233 4.38 23.04 -4.48
CA ALA A 233 5.45 22.31 -5.15
C ALA A 233 5.08 21.98 -6.59
N ARG A 234 3.82 21.59 -6.84
CA ARG A 234 3.32 21.28 -8.19
C ARG A 234 3.17 22.49 -9.10
N THR A 235 2.93 23.69 -8.54
CA THR A 235 2.90 24.93 -9.34
C THR A 235 4.29 25.32 -9.85
N ARG A 236 5.36 24.91 -9.14
CA ARG A 236 6.74 25.31 -9.45
C ARG A 236 7.46 24.35 -10.41
N ASP A 237 6.91 23.17 -10.64
CA ASP A 237 7.52 22.07 -11.41
C ASP A 237 7.14 22.09 -12.92
N HIS A 238 6.69 23.23 -13.47
CA HIS A 238 6.37 23.36 -14.90
C HIS A 238 7.62 23.49 -15.80
N SER A 239 8.50 22.48 -15.81
CA SER A 239 9.46 22.29 -16.90
C SER A 239 8.77 21.57 -18.07
N GLU A 240 9.18 21.85 -19.31
CA GLU A 240 8.55 21.32 -20.55
C GLU A 240 8.60 19.78 -20.69
N GLU A 241 9.30 19.08 -19.79
CA GLU A 241 9.45 17.60 -19.77
C GLU A 241 8.65 16.92 -18.64
N ASP A 242 7.90 17.65 -17.82
CA ASP A 242 7.28 17.10 -16.61
C ASP A 242 5.89 16.47 -16.86
N THR A 243 5.76 15.18 -16.52
CA THR A 243 4.49 14.43 -16.55
C THR A 243 3.72 14.55 -15.22
N SER A 244 4.09 15.50 -14.34
CA SER A 244 3.51 15.64 -13.02
C SER A 244 2.04 16.07 -13.03
N VAL A 245 1.33 15.65 -11.99
CA VAL A 245 -0.08 16.00 -11.78
C VAL A 245 -0.18 17.48 -11.44
N SER A 246 -1.04 18.20 -12.17
CA SER A 246 -1.25 19.64 -11.93
C SER A 246 -1.80 19.91 -10.52
N PRO A 247 -1.56 21.11 -9.93
CA PRO A 247 -2.13 21.48 -8.64
C PRO A 247 -3.67 21.35 -8.61
N ASP A 248 -4.34 21.75 -9.69
CA ASP A 248 -5.80 21.69 -9.80
C ASP A 248 -6.30 20.24 -9.82
N THR A 249 -5.63 19.37 -10.57
CA THR A 249 -5.94 17.94 -10.58
C THR A 249 -5.71 17.31 -9.21
N LEU A 250 -4.63 17.68 -8.52
CA LEU A 250 -4.33 17.17 -7.19
C LEU A 250 -5.38 17.61 -6.15
N ALA A 251 -5.76 18.89 -6.18
CA ALA A 251 -6.82 19.42 -5.32
C ALA A 251 -8.17 18.75 -5.62
N GLN A 252 -8.51 18.53 -6.89
CA GLN A 252 -9.73 17.81 -7.30
C GLN A 252 -9.76 16.38 -6.77
N ARG A 253 -8.62 15.65 -6.76
CA ARG A 253 -8.55 14.31 -6.16
C ARG A 253 -8.88 14.34 -4.67
N TRP A 254 -8.29 15.28 -3.93
CA TRP A 254 -8.58 15.42 -2.50
C TRP A 254 -10.06 15.76 -2.29
N GLN A 255 -10.61 16.65 -3.12
CA GLN A 255 -12.02 16.99 -3.06
C GLN A 255 -12.91 15.79 -3.39
N GLY A 256 -12.55 14.94 -4.35
CA GLY A 256 -13.27 13.71 -4.66
C GLY A 256 -13.29 12.70 -3.51
N LEU A 257 -12.21 12.63 -2.71
CA LEU A 257 -12.22 11.86 -1.45
C LEU A 257 -13.13 12.50 -0.39
N ILE A 258 -13.30 13.83 -0.43
CA ILE A 258 -14.12 14.60 0.52
C ILE A 258 -15.62 14.61 0.17
N ASP A 259 -15.99 14.50 -1.11
CA ASP A 259 -17.34 14.80 -1.61
C ASP A 259 -18.32 13.62 -1.64
N GLY A 260 -17.95 12.43 -1.15
CA GLY A 260 -18.82 11.25 -1.24
C GLY A 260 -20.25 11.48 -0.68
N PRO A 261 -21.22 10.60 -0.98
CA PRO A 261 -21.00 9.17 -1.17
C PRO A 261 -20.43 8.80 -2.53
N TRP A 262 -19.51 7.86 -2.54
CA TRP A 262 -18.89 7.39 -3.80
C TRP A 262 -19.81 6.39 -4.52
N PRO A 263 -19.85 6.41 -5.87
CA PRO A 263 -20.60 5.44 -6.63
C PRO A 263 -20.19 4.00 -6.30
N ARG A 264 -21.18 3.11 -6.22
CA ARG A 264 -21.01 1.67 -6.02
C ARG A 264 -21.69 0.95 -7.17
N ILE A 265 -20.93 0.15 -7.91
CA ILE A 265 -21.41 -0.56 -9.10
C ILE A 265 -21.02 -2.03 -9.01
N LYS A 266 -21.87 -2.94 -9.50
CA LYS A 266 -21.50 -4.36 -9.56
C LYS A 266 -20.54 -4.62 -10.71
N TYR A 267 -19.66 -5.61 -10.58
CA TYR A 267 -18.70 -6.00 -11.60
C TYR A 267 -19.38 -6.27 -12.96
N ALA A 268 -20.49 -7.02 -12.95
CA ALA A 268 -21.26 -7.32 -14.15
C ALA A 268 -21.77 -6.04 -14.85
N GLU A 269 -22.22 -5.05 -14.08
CA GLU A 269 -22.67 -3.75 -14.59
C GLU A 269 -21.48 -2.94 -15.12
N ALA A 270 -20.35 -2.92 -14.40
CA ALA A 270 -19.13 -2.25 -14.84
C ALA A 270 -18.65 -2.77 -16.21
N ILE A 271 -18.65 -4.08 -16.42
CA ILE A 271 -18.35 -4.71 -17.72
C ILE A 271 -19.33 -4.23 -18.82
N GLN A 272 -20.63 -4.16 -18.52
CA GLN A 272 -21.63 -3.66 -19.47
C GLN A 272 -21.39 -2.19 -19.83
N HIS A 273 -21.03 -1.36 -18.86
CA HIS A 273 -20.67 0.05 -19.08
C HIS A 273 -19.45 0.19 -20.00
N LEU A 274 -18.41 -0.62 -19.79
CA LEU A 274 -17.22 -0.63 -20.64
C LEU A 274 -17.54 -1.07 -22.07
N LYS A 275 -18.29 -2.17 -22.24
CA LYS A 275 -18.75 -2.63 -23.57
C LYS A 275 -19.60 -1.58 -24.29
N ALA A 276 -20.49 -0.91 -23.57
CA ALA A 276 -21.32 0.17 -24.12
C ALA A 276 -20.48 1.38 -24.55
N ALA A 277 -19.45 1.76 -23.78
CA ALA A 277 -18.53 2.82 -24.15
C ALA A 277 -17.75 2.50 -25.44
N THR A 278 -17.30 1.26 -25.60
CA THR A 278 -16.65 0.79 -26.84
C THR A 278 -17.62 0.79 -28.02
N ALA A 279 -18.84 0.26 -27.85
CA ALA A 279 -19.85 0.22 -28.91
C ALA A 279 -20.31 1.62 -29.36
N GLN A 280 -20.31 2.61 -28.46
CA GLN A 280 -20.64 4.01 -28.74
C GLN A 280 -19.45 4.81 -29.30
N GLY A 281 -18.27 4.21 -29.43
CA GLY A 281 -17.05 4.89 -29.88
C GLY A 281 -16.50 5.92 -28.88
N LYS A 282 -16.92 5.85 -27.61
CA LYS A 282 -16.45 6.73 -26.53
C LYS A 282 -15.10 6.29 -25.94
N ALA A 283 -14.79 5.00 -26.06
CA ALA A 283 -13.54 4.42 -25.59
C ALA A 283 -13.03 3.37 -26.59
N LYS A 284 -11.72 3.22 -26.65
CA LYS A 284 -11.05 2.12 -27.34
C LYS A 284 -10.08 1.50 -26.35
N PHE A 285 -10.32 0.24 -26.04
CA PHE A 285 -9.49 -0.55 -25.13
C PHE A 285 -8.60 -1.48 -25.94
N ASP A 286 -7.37 -1.70 -25.46
CA ASP A 286 -6.45 -2.68 -26.04
C ASP A 286 -6.90 -4.12 -25.69
N PHE A 287 -7.51 -4.29 -24.52
CA PHE A 287 -8.11 -5.53 -24.04
C PHE A 287 -9.64 -5.41 -24.05
N SER A 288 -10.32 -6.40 -24.65
CA SER A 288 -11.79 -6.42 -24.61
C SER A 288 -12.27 -6.60 -23.17
N PRO A 289 -13.22 -5.80 -22.67
CA PRO A 289 -13.76 -5.97 -21.33
C PRO A 289 -14.71 -7.18 -21.31
N GLU A 290 -14.17 -8.38 -21.14
CA GLU A 290 -14.95 -9.61 -21.01
C GLU A 290 -15.18 -9.99 -19.55
N HIS A 291 -16.32 -10.65 -19.29
CA HIS A 291 -16.72 -10.98 -17.92
C HIS A 291 -15.73 -11.93 -17.22
N GLU A 292 -15.09 -12.83 -17.97
CA GLU A 292 -14.18 -13.85 -17.44
C GLU A 292 -12.72 -13.40 -17.32
N ASP A 293 -12.38 -12.22 -17.86
CA ASP A 293 -10.98 -11.77 -17.95
C ASP A 293 -10.59 -10.79 -16.81
N GLY A 294 -11.55 -10.44 -15.94
CA GLY A 294 -11.36 -9.40 -14.93
C GLY A 294 -11.26 -8.00 -15.55
N LEU A 295 -11.09 -6.99 -14.69
CA LEU A 295 -10.79 -5.63 -15.15
C LEU A 295 -9.29 -5.47 -15.40
N GLN A 296 -8.93 -4.93 -16.55
CA GLN A 296 -7.57 -4.46 -16.81
C GLN A 296 -7.41 -3.03 -16.32
N THR A 297 -6.16 -2.60 -16.10
CA THR A 297 -5.84 -1.23 -15.64
C THR A 297 -6.48 -0.14 -16.49
N GLU A 298 -6.60 -0.31 -17.81
CA GLU A 298 -7.27 0.66 -18.67
C GLU A 298 -8.78 0.75 -18.43
N HIS A 299 -9.41 -0.37 -18.07
CA HIS A 299 -10.83 -0.45 -17.73
C HIS A 299 -11.08 0.21 -16.39
N GLU A 300 -10.27 -0.09 -15.37
CA GLU A 300 -10.35 0.50 -14.04
C GLU A 300 -10.20 2.02 -14.10
N ARG A 301 -9.20 2.49 -14.85
CA ARG A 301 -8.97 3.92 -15.07
C ARG A 301 -10.17 4.59 -15.73
N TYR A 302 -10.73 3.97 -16.78
CA TYR A 302 -11.92 4.50 -17.44
C TYR A 302 -13.11 4.60 -16.49
N LEU A 303 -13.35 3.58 -15.67
CA LEU A 303 -14.44 3.61 -14.70
C LEU A 303 -14.23 4.75 -13.69
N ALA A 304 -13.05 4.91 -13.10
CA ALA A 304 -12.79 5.99 -12.14
C ALA A 304 -12.90 7.39 -12.77
N GLU A 305 -12.39 7.58 -13.99
CA GLU A 305 -12.41 8.87 -14.68
C GLU A 305 -13.82 9.28 -15.12
N TYR A 306 -14.58 8.36 -15.75
CA TYR A 306 -15.85 8.70 -16.39
C TYR A 306 -17.08 8.34 -15.58
N PHE A 307 -17.08 7.18 -14.90
CA PHE A 307 -18.19 6.79 -14.03
C PHE A 307 -18.06 7.43 -12.65
N GLY A 308 -16.84 7.48 -12.11
CA GLY A 308 -16.50 8.18 -10.87
C GLY A 308 -16.43 9.71 -11.01
N ASN A 309 -16.54 10.23 -12.23
CA ASN A 309 -16.41 11.66 -12.53
C ASN A 309 -15.10 12.25 -11.97
N GLY A 310 -14.00 11.51 -12.10
CA GLY A 310 -12.70 11.87 -11.54
C GLY A 310 -12.56 11.64 -10.03
N GLY A 311 -13.56 11.03 -9.38
CA GLY A 311 -13.55 10.62 -7.99
C GLY A 311 -13.43 9.10 -7.78
N PRO A 312 -13.39 8.65 -6.52
CA PRO A 312 -13.35 7.22 -6.19
C PRO A 312 -14.66 6.50 -6.56
N ILE A 313 -14.55 5.20 -6.88
CA ILE A 313 -15.70 4.31 -7.10
C ILE A 313 -15.45 2.94 -6.51
N PHE A 314 -16.50 2.31 -5.98
CA PHE A 314 -16.46 0.90 -5.60
C PHE A 314 -16.99 0.03 -6.74
N VAL A 315 -16.20 -0.95 -7.17
CA VAL A 315 -16.69 -2.08 -7.96
C VAL A 315 -16.89 -3.25 -7.03
N THR A 316 -18.08 -3.87 -7.07
CA THR A 316 -18.54 -4.87 -6.09
C THR A 316 -18.91 -6.19 -6.77
N ASP A 317 -19.06 -7.27 -6.00
CA ASP A 317 -19.63 -8.53 -6.50
C ASP A 317 -18.82 -9.17 -7.65
N TYR A 318 -17.51 -9.34 -7.46
CA TYR A 318 -16.66 -9.99 -8.46
C TYR A 318 -16.95 -11.50 -8.55
N PRO A 319 -16.68 -12.14 -9.71
CA PRO A 319 -16.78 -13.58 -9.87
C PRO A 319 -15.92 -14.31 -8.84
N ARG A 320 -16.51 -15.35 -8.24
CA ARG A 320 -15.88 -16.16 -7.19
C ARG A 320 -14.59 -16.83 -7.67
N SER A 321 -14.51 -17.20 -8.95
CA SER A 321 -13.33 -17.80 -9.58
C SER A 321 -12.09 -16.89 -9.60
N MET A 322 -12.28 -15.57 -9.42
CA MET A 322 -11.22 -14.56 -9.46
C MET A 322 -10.81 -14.06 -8.08
N LYS A 323 -11.44 -14.55 -7.01
CA LYS A 323 -11.28 -13.99 -5.67
C LYS A 323 -10.91 -15.09 -4.66
N PRO A 324 -10.18 -14.75 -3.59
CA PRO A 324 -9.72 -15.73 -2.60
C PRO A 324 -10.81 -16.55 -1.92
N PHE A 325 -10.43 -17.73 -1.42
CA PHE A 325 -11.32 -18.72 -0.81
C PHE A 325 -12.13 -18.23 0.40
N TYR A 326 -11.64 -17.20 1.10
CA TYR A 326 -12.20 -16.67 2.35
C TYR A 326 -13.37 -15.69 2.13
N MET A 327 -13.65 -15.28 0.89
CA MET A 327 -14.69 -14.28 0.62
C MET A 327 -16.10 -14.90 0.67
N LEU A 328 -17.02 -14.24 1.38
CA LEU A 328 -18.43 -14.65 1.49
C LEU A 328 -19.13 -14.54 0.12
N PRO A 329 -19.96 -15.52 -0.32
CA PRO A 329 -20.78 -15.38 -1.51
C PRO A 329 -21.74 -14.18 -1.43
N SER A 330 -21.95 -13.46 -2.54
CA SER A 330 -22.84 -12.26 -2.59
C SER A 330 -24.28 -12.56 -2.22
N SER A 331 -24.75 -13.77 -2.51
CA SER A 331 -26.10 -14.22 -2.18
C SER A 331 -26.09 -15.65 -1.66
N PRO A 332 -27.05 -16.04 -0.79
CA PRO A 332 -27.19 -17.42 -0.37
C PRO A 332 -27.45 -18.37 -1.56
N SER A 333 -26.82 -19.56 -1.54
CA SER A 333 -26.98 -20.67 -2.50
C SER A 333 -26.68 -20.37 -3.98
N GLY A 334 -25.54 -20.88 -4.47
CA GLY A 334 -25.24 -20.91 -5.92
C GLY A 334 -24.90 -19.56 -6.54
N SER A 335 -24.44 -18.59 -5.73
CA SER A 335 -23.90 -17.33 -6.24
C SER A 335 -22.54 -17.57 -6.90
N ASP A 336 -22.40 -17.13 -8.15
CA ASP A 336 -21.12 -17.14 -8.87
C ASP A 336 -20.24 -15.93 -8.52
N THR A 337 -20.71 -15.04 -7.63
CA THR A 337 -19.99 -13.85 -7.15
C THR A 337 -19.79 -13.86 -5.65
N VAL A 338 -18.83 -13.06 -5.18
CA VAL A 338 -18.53 -12.88 -3.75
C VAL A 338 -18.78 -11.43 -3.30
N ALA A 339 -19.21 -11.27 -2.06
CA ALA A 339 -19.41 -9.98 -1.39
C ALA A 339 -18.04 -9.33 -1.11
N CYS A 340 -17.46 -8.76 -2.15
CA CYS A 340 -16.20 -8.04 -2.13
C CYS A 340 -16.32 -6.71 -2.85
N PHE A 341 -15.33 -5.85 -2.65
CA PHE A 341 -15.16 -4.64 -3.41
C PHE A 341 -13.69 -4.37 -3.74
N ASP A 342 -13.49 -3.68 -4.85
CA ASP A 342 -12.26 -2.96 -5.15
C ASP A 342 -12.60 -1.46 -5.25
N LEU A 343 -11.89 -0.61 -4.51
CA LEU A 343 -11.99 0.85 -4.59
C LEU A 343 -11.01 1.34 -5.65
N LEU A 344 -11.56 1.86 -6.75
CA LEU A 344 -10.79 2.42 -7.84
C LEU A 344 -10.70 3.94 -7.68
N VAL A 345 -9.50 4.48 -7.86
CA VAL A 345 -9.26 5.92 -7.94
C VAL A 345 -8.58 6.28 -9.26
N PRO A 346 -8.73 7.53 -9.76
CA PRO A 346 -8.08 7.93 -11.01
C PRO A 346 -6.57 7.70 -11.00
N GLU A 347 -6.04 7.29 -12.16
CA GLU A 347 -4.63 6.96 -12.46
C GLU A 347 -4.03 5.77 -11.70
N ILE A 348 -4.15 5.75 -10.37
CA ILE A 348 -3.63 4.67 -9.50
C ILE A 348 -4.45 3.39 -9.65
N CYS A 349 -5.72 3.50 -10.05
CA CYS A 349 -6.67 2.39 -10.20
C CYS A 349 -6.98 1.78 -8.83
N GLU A 350 -6.83 0.46 -8.64
CA GLU A 350 -7.11 -0.19 -7.36
C GLU A 350 -6.25 0.39 -6.20
N LEU A 351 -6.93 1.00 -5.23
CA LEU A 351 -6.35 1.56 -4.00
C LEU A 351 -6.63 0.69 -2.78
N VAL A 352 -7.84 0.12 -2.70
CA VAL A 352 -8.31 -0.70 -1.57
C VAL A 352 -9.05 -1.91 -2.10
N GLY A 353 -8.74 -3.09 -1.59
CA GLY A 353 -9.51 -4.32 -1.81
C GLY A 353 -10.10 -4.80 -0.48
N GLY A 354 -11.35 -5.27 -0.49
CA GLY A 354 -12.02 -5.73 0.73
C GLY A 354 -13.14 -6.71 0.48
N SER A 355 -13.58 -7.39 1.53
CA SER A 355 -14.69 -8.33 1.45
C SER A 355 -15.36 -8.60 2.79
N MET A 356 -16.58 -9.10 2.72
CA MET A 356 -17.15 -9.94 3.77
C MET A 356 -16.42 -11.29 3.81
N ARG A 357 -16.31 -11.89 4.99
CA ARG A 357 -15.63 -13.17 5.18
C ARG A 357 -16.62 -14.32 5.29
N GLU A 358 -16.28 -15.47 4.72
CA GLU A 358 -17.05 -16.70 4.88
C GLU A 358 -16.88 -17.19 6.32
N HIS A 359 -17.91 -16.96 7.12
CA HIS A 359 -17.94 -17.25 8.55
C HIS A 359 -18.60 -18.60 8.86
N ARG A 360 -19.12 -19.30 7.84
CA ARG A 360 -19.74 -20.62 7.99
C ARG A 360 -18.73 -21.71 7.66
N LEU A 361 -18.49 -22.60 8.63
CA LEU A 361 -17.43 -23.60 8.53
C LEU A 361 -17.58 -24.54 7.31
N PRO A 362 -18.75 -25.16 7.03
CA PRO A 362 -18.88 -26.09 5.92
C PRO A 362 -18.60 -25.42 4.56
N GLU A 363 -19.13 -24.21 4.34
CA GLU A 363 -18.94 -23.43 3.13
C GLU A 363 -17.50 -22.96 2.97
N LEU A 364 -16.83 -22.53 4.06
CA LEU A 364 -15.42 -22.17 4.03
C LEU A 364 -14.56 -23.38 3.64
N GLN A 365 -14.79 -24.54 4.24
CA GLN A 365 -14.05 -25.77 3.91
C GLN A 365 -14.26 -26.17 2.45
N GLN A 366 -15.48 -26.09 1.94
CA GLN A 366 -15.75 -26.35 0.53
C GLN A 366 -15.01 -25.35 -0.36
N SER A 367 -15.06 -24.07 -0.03
CA SER A 367 -14.34 -23.02 -0.76
C SER A 367 -12.83 -23.25 -0.76
N MET A 368 -12.24 -23.64 0.37
CA MET A 368 -10.83 -24.02 0.45
C MET A 368 -10.51 -25.20 -0.47
N VAL A 369 -11.35 -26.24 -0.51
CA VAL A 369 -11.18 -27.37 -1.43
C VAL A 369 -11.25 -26.92 -2.89
N ASP A 370 -12.21 -26.06 -3.24
CA ASP A 370 -12.38 -25.52 -4.60
C ASP A 370 -11.13 -24.71 -5.04
N HIS A 371 -10.41 -24.10 -4.09
CA HIS A 371 -9.17 -23.35 -4.31
C HIS A 371 -7.90 -24.19 -4.13
N GLY A 372 -7.99 -25.52 -4.13
CA GLY A 372 -6.82 -26.40 -4.07
C GLY A 372 -6.22 -26.59 -2.67
N LEU A 373 -6.86 -26.08 -1.61
CA LEU A 373 -6.40 -26.17 -0.22
C LEU A 373 -6.94 -27.41 0.51
N ARG A 374 -7.27 -28.50 -0.20
CA ARG A 374 -7.81 -29.74 0.41
C ARG A 374 -6.91 -30.30 1.52
N ALA A 375 -5.59 -30.27 1.33
CA ALA A 375 -4.64 -30.74 2.35
C ALA A 375 -4.76 -29.96 3.67
N ALA A 376 -5.06 -28.66 3.61
CA ALA A 376 -5.26 -27.84 4.80
C ALA A 376 -6.56 -28.22 5.54
N VAL A 377 -7.61 -28.59 4.80
CA VAL A 377 -8.90 -29.03 5.35
C VAL A 377 -8.80 -30.41 6.01
N ASP A 378 -8.11 -31.36 5.38
CA ASP A 378 -8.00 -32.75 5.84
C ASP A 378 -7.01 -32.92 7.01
N SER A 379 -6.12 -31.95 7.24
CA SER A 379 -5.17 -31.97 8.35
C SER A 379 -5.90 -32.01 9.70
N LYS A 380 -5.56 -32.99 10.55
CA LYS A 380 -6.14 -33.15 11.90
C LYS A 380 -5.23 -32.67 13.03
N THR A 381 -4.09 -32.05 12.68
CA THR A 381 -3.07 -31.66 13.65
C THR A 381 -2.85 -30.15 13.60
N GLU A 382 -2.78 -29.52 14.78
CA GLU A 382 -2.35 -28.12 14.96
C GLU A 382 -0.82 -28.00 14.78
N THR A 383 -0.30 -28.50 13.66
CA THR A 383 1.14 -28.51 13.42
C THR A 383 1.61 -27.18 12.83
N SER A 384 2.86 -26.83 13.14
CA SER A 384 3.58 -25.64 12.68
C SER A 384 3.94 -25.68 11.18
N ASP A 385 3.30 -26.54 10.39
CA ASP A 385 3.61 -26.86 8.99
C ASP A 385 2.83 -26.03 7.96
N GLY A 386 2.15 -24.98 8.40
CA GLY A 386 1.28 -24.17 7.52
C GLY A 386 -0.17 -24.65 7.49
N SER A 387 -0.57 -25.53 8.42
CA SER A 387 -1.97 -25.88 8.59
C SER A 387 -2.83 -24.64 8.85
N LEU A 388 -3.98 -24.55 8.17
CA LEU A 388 -5.00 -23.51 8.40
C LEU A 388 -6.06 -23.99 9.40
N GLN A 389 -5.75 -24.98 10.24
CA GLN A 389 -6.71 -25.50 11.23
C GLN A 389 -7.11 -24.42 12.25
N TRP A 390 -6.15 -23.61 12.71
CA TRP A 390 -6.43 -22.47 13.59
C TRP A 390 -7.39 -21.46 12.94
N TYR A 391 -7.32 -21.29 11.63
CA TYR A 391 -8.20 -20.40 10.88
C TYR A 391 -9.62 -20.99 10.74
N LEU A 392 -9.73 -22.33 10.59
CA LEU A 392 -11.00 -23.03 10.66
C LEU A 392 -11.62 -23.00 12.08
N ASP A 393 -10.80 -23.01 13.14
CA ASP A 393 -11.26 -22.90 14.53
C ASP A 393 -11.97 -21.58 14.81
N LEU A 394 -11.56 -20.49 14.13
CA LEU A 394 -12.27 -19.21 14.14
C LEU A 394 -13.74 -19.36 13.71
N ARG A 395 -14.07 -20.39 12.91
CA ARG A 395 -15.43 -20.70 12.46
C ARG A 395 -16.13 -21.74 13.33
N ARG A 396 -15.41 -22.44 14.22
CA ARG A 396 -15.96 -23.46 15.15
C ARG A 396 -16.44 -22.85 16.46
N TYR A 397 -15.74 -21.85 16.98
CA TYR A 397 -15.94 -21.37 18.34
C TYR A 397 -16.49 -19.94 18.38
N GLY A 398 -17.77 -19.78 18.03
CA GLY A 398 -18.44 -18.49 18.11
C GLY A 398 -18.17 -17.56 16.92
N SER A 399 -18.11 -18.12 15.71
CA SER A 399 -18.00 -17.36 14.47
C SER A 399 -19.14 -16.36 14.31
N VAL A 400 -18.83 -15.17 13.79
CA VAL A 400 -19.79 -14.10 13.53
C VAL A 400 -19.62 -13.58 12.10
N PRO A 401 -20.64 -12.96 11.49
CA PRO A 401 -20.46 -12.15 10.30
C PRO A 401 -19.41 -11.06 10.54
N HIS A 402 -18.44 -10.96 9.64
CA HIS A 402 -17.33 -10.02 9.72
C HIS A 402 -16.80 -9.70 8.33
N GLY A 403 -16.10 -8.58 8.22
CA GLY A 403 -15.51 -8.12 6.98
C GLY A 403 -14.36 -7.15 7.22
N GLY A 404 -13.58 -6.93 6.18
CA GLY A 404 -12.40 -6.09 6.28
C GLY A 404 -11.82 -5.72 4.92
N PHE A 405 -10.72 -4.99 4.95
CA PHE A 405 -10.07 -4.47 3.76
C PHE A 405 -8.57 -4.32 3.95
N GLY A 406 -7.85 -4.32 2.84
CA GLY A 406 -6.46 -3.91 2.72
C GLY A 406 -6.35 -2.70 1.80
N LEU A 407 -5.66 -1.67 2.28
CA LEU A 407 -5.31 -0.47 1.54
C LEU A 407 -3.80 -0.47 1.29
N GLY A 408 -3.40 -0.29 0.02
CA GLY A 408 -2.00 -0.10 -0.34
C GLY A 408 -1.52 1.27 0.14
N PHE A 409 -0.84 1.33 1.29
CA PHE A 409 -0.52 2.61 1.93
C PHE A 409 0.43 3.45 1.07
N ASP A 410 1.41 2.83 0.43
CA ASP A 410 2.31 3.52 -0.50
C ASP A 410 1.56 4.03 -1.75
N ARG A 411 0.55 3.30 -2.24
CA ARG A 411 -0.33 3.76 -3.32
C ARG A 411 -1.18 4.96 -2.89
N LEU A 412 -1.64 5.00 -1.64
CA LEU A 412 -2.34 6.16 -1.08
C LEU A 412 -1.42 7.39 -1.06
N ILE A 413 -0.15 7.24 -0.64
CA ILE A 413 0.81 8.35 -0.68
C ILE A 413 1.06 8.83 -2.12
N CYS A 414 1.15 7.93 -3.10
CA CYS A 414 1.19 8.31 -4.52
C CYS A 414 -0.02 9.15 -4.94
N TYR A 415 -1.23 8.67 -4.63
CA TYR A 415 -2.47 9.35 -4.98
C TYR A 415 -2.56 10.76 -4.37
N LEU A 416 -2.28 10.87 -3.07
CA LEU A 416 -2.36 12.13 -2.31
C LEU A 416 -1.27 13.14 -2.69
N SER A 417 -0.12 12.70 -3.19
CA SER A 417 0.99 13.59 -3.59
C SER A 417 1.05 13.88 -5.10
N GLY A 418 0.30 13.13 -5.91
CA GLY A 418 0.41 13.16 -7.37
C GLY A 418 1.72 12.58 -7.90
N VAL A 419 2.48 11.83 -7.08
CA VAL A 419 3.68 11.13 -7.53
C VAL A 419 3.28 9.85 -8.27
N GLN A 420 3.73 9.70 -9.51
CA GLN A 420 3.31 8.60 -10.38
C GLN A 420 4.06 7.28 -10.13
N ASN A 421 5.30 7.33 -9.65
CA ASN A 421 6.12 6.15 -9.42
C ASN A 421 6.21 5.83 -7.92
N ILE A 422 5.77 4.64 -7.53
CA ILE A 422 5.72 4.19 -6.13
C ILE A 422 7.11 4.18 -5.45
N ARG A 423 8.18 4.07 -6.23
CA ARG A 423 9.57 4.07 -5.73
C ARG A 423 10.01 5.44 -5.21
N ASP A 424 9.27 6.49 -5.53
CA ASP A 424 9.59 7.86 -5.15
C ASP A 424 8.90 8.31 -3.85
N VAL A 425 7.86 7.59 -3.42
CA VAL A 425 7.18 7.83 -2.13
C VAL A 425 7.73 6.99 -0.97
N VAL A 426 8.57 6.00 -1.27
CA VAL A 426 9.28 5.17 -0.28
C VAL A 426 10.75 5.56 -0.26
N ALA A 427 11.33 5.88 0.90
CA ALA A 427 12.71 6.38 0.99
C ALA A 427 13.75 5.41 0.40
N PHE A 428 13.65 4.12 0.76
CA PHE A 428 14.52 3.04 0.32
C PHE A 428 13.69 1.90 -0.29
N PRO A 429 13.22 2.05 -1.54
CA PRO A 429 12.30 1.08 -2.14
C PRO A 429 13.00 -0.27 -2.35
N ARG A 430 12.25 -1.36 -2.18
CA ARG A 430 12.65 -2.71 -2.58
C ARG A 430 11.81 -3.13 -3.77
N TYR A 431 12.45 -3.61 -4.83
CA TYR A 431 11.76 -4.10 -6.02
C TYR A 431 12.64 -5.10 -6.74
N TYR A 432 12.11 -5.73 -7.80
CA TYR A 432 12.82 -6.77 -8.51
C TYR A 432 14.24 -6.33 -8.92
N ARG A 433 15.25 -7.12 -8.52
CA ARG A 433 16.70 -6.88 -8.70
C ARG A 433 17.30 -5.70 -7.92
N LYS A 434 16.57 -5.06 -7.00
CA LYS A 434 17.02 -3.86 -6.28
C LYS A 434 16.69 -3.88 -4.79
N CYS A 435 17.75 -3.90 -3.98
CA CYS A 435 17.73 -3.91 -2.51
C CYS A 435 18.89 -3.06 -1.95
N ASP A 436 19.14 -1.91 -2.58
CA ASP A 436 20.26 -1.03 -2.23
C ASP A 436 19.96 -0.32 -0.88
N CYS A 437 20.98 -0.16 -0.03
CA CYS A 437 20.88 0.46 1.31
C CYS A 437 21.24 1.94 1.30
#